data_AF-A0A011QD76-F1
#
_entry.id   AF-A0A011QD76-F1
#
_cell.length_a   1.000
_cell.length_b   1.000
_cell.length_c   1.000
_cell.angle_alpha   90.00
_cell.angle_beta   90.00
_cell.angle_gamma   90.00
#
_symmetry.space_group_name_H-M   'P 1'
#
loop_
_entity.id
_entity.type
_entity.pdbx_description
1 polymer ?
#
loop_
_entity_poly.entity_id
_entity_poly.type
_entity_poly.pdbx_seq_one_letter_code
_entity_poly.pdbx_strand_id
1 'polypeptide(L)'
;MSRQEVSASIRYGVLSIAALWLLAFSASPSAAPALEDVAAGVKVDTTQISVSGISSGGFMAHQFHVAHSQHIMGAGIVAGGPYYCARGSILDALTRCSRFAMLECLAFKLDPKLCGKTDLAPKGRRAIEAAARASFDEARKQEAAGKIDRLANLRDDSVYLFSGSYDDIVPHGVMAIVFRFYADPDKGAVRQGNIDFNGTFPARHTMVRDGFGKPGGKVVGDCAVPPAPPPAVATNAYIDDCEAVARQQAKKNLCICPAASAADGEVAVACPPPDKLAVCKDLKDVDLAGAILERIYGAQALDKGRLQVQENELQAFDQRQVFGKFSDLPYSALQNASMAREGYIFIPEPCRDGRQCKLHIAFHGCKQGGNTDYRPGHAGNLFAKFAGYNEWAKANGVIVLYPQIQARSLGPVNPRGCWDWWGQNYTHAGYHTRDGKQIKAVAQMINLVAGGQALMEVAPE
;
A
#
# COMPACT_ATOMS: atom_id res chain seq x y z
N MET A 1 -2.19 -60.03 67.89
CA MET A 1 -0.99 -60.51 67.16
C MET A 1 -1.47 -61.29 65.94
N SER A 2 -0.71 -61.18 64.84
CA SER A 2 -0.79 -61.95 63.59
C SER A 2 -1.76 -61.46 62.51
N ARG A 3 -1.17 -61.03 61.38
CA ARG A 3 -1.78 -60.85 60.06
C ARG A 3 -1.60 -62.17 59.29
N GLN A 4 -2.70 -62.80 58.90
CA GLN A 4 -2.81 -63.83 57.85
C GLN A 4 -3.99 -63.41 56.97
N GLU A 5 -3.72 -63.05 55.72
CA GLU A 5 -3.90 -63.91 54.54
C GLU A 5 -5.36 -64.20 54.15
N VAL A 6 -5.70 -63.67 52.96
CA VAL A 6 -6.53 -64.30 51.92
C VAL A 6 -8.00 -64.61 52.26
N SER A 7 -8.92 -63.87 51.64
CA SER A 7 -10.18 -64.46 51.18
C SER A 7 -10.63 -63.82 49.86
N ALA A 8 -11.25 -64.66 49.05
CA ALA A 8 -11.34 -64.57 47.61
C ALA A 8 -12.65 -63.95 47.09
N SER A 9 -12.54 -63.38 45.89
CA SER A 9 -13.43 -63.38 44.73
C SER A 9 -14.90 -63.81 44.85
N ILE A 10 -15.76 -63.10 44.08
CA ILE A 10 -16.99 -63.49 43.33
C ILE A 10 -18.12 -62.49 43.61
N ARG A 11 -18.98 -61.99 42.70
CA ARG A 11 -19.14 -61.80 41.24
C ARG A 11 -20.42 -60.93 41.09
N TYR A 12 -20.58 -60.29 39.92
CA TYR A 12 -21.81 -59.69 39.33
C TYR A 12 -22.36 -58.43 40.03
N GLY A 13 -22.70 -57.30 39.39
CA GLY A 13 -22.96 -56.91 38.01
C GLY A 13 -24.08 -55.86 38.07
N VAL A 14 -24.01 -54.75 37.31
CA VAL A 14 -25.15 -53.92 36.82
C VAL A 14 -24.62 -52.65 36.11
N LEU A 15 -24.84 -52.64 34.80
CA LEU A 15 -25.22 -51.54 33.89
C LEU A 15 -24.39 -50.23 33.75
N SER A 16 -23.75 -50.13 32.58
CA SER A 16 -24.09 -49.19 31.50
C SER A 16 -24.53 -47.76 31.83
N ILE A 17 -23.60 -46.78 31.76
CA ILE A 17 -23.91 -45.39 31.37
C ILE A 17 -22.80 -44.83 30.48
N ALA A 18 -23.14 -44.62 29.21
CA ALA A 18 -22.70 -43.57 28.29
C ALA A 18 -21.20 -43.18 28.25
N ALA A 19 -20.41 -43.90 27.44
CA ALA A 19 -19.25 -43.32 26.77
C ALA A 19 -19.72 -42.52 25.53
N LEU A 20 -20.31 -41.34 25.78
CA LEU A 20 -20.74 -40.41 24.73
C LEU A 20 -19.61 -39.41 24.45
N TRP A 21 -18.95 -39.61 23.30
CA TRP A 21 -18.50 -38.57 22.37
C TRP A 21 -17.99 -37.24 22.96
N LEU A 22 -16.67 -37.17 23.16
CA LEU A 22 -15.93 -35.91 23.04
C LEU A 22 -14.77 -36.12 22.05
N LEU A 23 -15.13 -36.29 20.77
CA LEU A 23 -14.26 -35.86 19.68
C LEU A 23 -14.25 -34.32 19.71
N ALA A 24 -13.42 -33.77 20.59
CA ALA A 24 -13.01 -32.39 20.46
C ALA A 24 -12.22 -32.32 19.14
N PHE A 25 -12.89 -31.88 18.07
CA PHE A 25 -12.21 -31.37 16.89
C PHE A 25 -11.33 -30.22 17.37
N SER A 26 -10.05 -30.51 17.60
CA SER A 26 -9.01 -29.51 17.60
C SER A 26 -8.98 -28.95 16.18
N ALA A 27 -9.80 -27.90 15.96
CA ALA A 27 -9.64 -27.03 14.81
C ALA A 27 -8.24 -26.41 14.95
N SER A 28 -7.25 -27.09 14.38
CA SER A 28 -5.98 -26.47 14.08
C SER A 28 -6.32 -25.21 13.28
N PRO A 29 -5.73 -24.04 13.58
CA PRO A 29 -5.93 -22.87 12.74
C PRO A 29 -5.62 -23.30 11.30
N SER A 30 -6.66 -23.36 10.45
CA SER A 30 -6.48 -23.76 9.07
C SER A 30 -5.49 -22.79 8.45
N ALA A 31 -4.41 -23.32 7.88
CA ALA A 31 -3.51 -22.50 7.10
C ALA A 31 -4.31 -21.75 6.02
N ALA A 32 -3.93 -20.51 5.72
CA ALA A 32 -4.56 -19.77 4.64
C ALA A 32 -4.50 -20.59 3.33
N PRO A 33 -5.57 -20.60 2.52
CA PRO A 33 -5.62 -21.32 1.25
C PRO A 33 -4.62 -20.78 0.21
N ALA A 34 -4.43 -21.50 -0.90
CA ALA A 34 -3.66 -21.01 -2.03
C ALA A 34 -4.36 -19.80 -2.69
N LEU A 35 -3.61 -18.91 -3.33
CA LEU A 35 -4.21 -17.76 -4.02
C LEU A 35 -5.11 -18.21 -5.17
N GLU A 36 -4.73 -19.28 -5.86
CA GLU A 36 -5.50 -19.90 -6.94
C GLU A 36 -6.85 -20.41 -6.47
N ASP A 37 -6.92 -20.98 -5.26
CA ASP A 37 -8.17 -21.47 -4.68
C ASP A 37 -9.08 -20.29 -4.31
N VAL A 38 -8.50 -19.22 -3.75
CA VAL A 38 -9.23 -18.01 -3.36
C VAL A 38 -9.76 -17.24 -4.59
N ALA A 39 -9.00 -17.24 -5.69
CA ALA A 39 -9.33 -16.56 -6.94
C ALA A 39 -10.00 -17.49 -7.97
N ALA A 40 -10.40 -18.71 -7.59
CA ALA A 40 -11.00 -19.66 -8.50
C ALA A 40 -12.27 -19.09 -9.17
N GLY A 41 -12.37 -19.22 -10.49
CA GLY A 41 -13.52 -18.75 -11.28
C GLY A 41 -13.54 -17.24 -11.58
N VAL A 42 -12.62 -16.46 -11.00
CA VAL A 42 -12.50 -15.03 -11.25
C VAL A 42 -11.97 -14.77 -12.66
N LYS A 43 -12.52 -13.75 -13.33
CA LYS A 43 -12.03 -13.29 -14.64
C LYS A 43 -11.49 -11.87 -14.52
N VAL A 44 -10.19 -11.70 -14.70
CA VAL A 44 -9.55 -10.38 -14.73
C VAL A 44 -9.57 -9.83 -16.16
N ASP A 45 -9.93 -8.56 -16.32
CA ASP A 45 -9.59 -7.81 -17.51
C ASP A 45 -8.12 -7.43 -17.45
N THR A 46 -7.30 -8.08 -18.28
CA THR A 46 -5.85 -7.94 -18.29
C THR A 46 -5.37 -6.60 -18.85
N THR A 47 -6.29 -5.81 -19.41
CA THR A 47 -6.05 -4.41 -19.82
C THR A 47 -6.41 -3.40 -18.73
N GLN A 48 -6.95 -3.87 -17.59
CA GLN A 48 -7.43 -3.04 -16.48
C GLN A 48 -6.75 -3.44 -15.16
N ILE A 49 -5.41 -3.55 -15.20
CA ILE A 49 -4.59 -3.84 -14.02
C ILE A 49 -3.84 -2.56 -13.61
N SER A 50 -3.92 -2.19 -12.34
CA SER A 50 -3.23 -1.00 -11.82
C SER A 50 -2.65 -1.23 -10.44
N VAL A 51 -1.78 -0.32 -10.00
CA VAL A 51 -1.13 -0.42 -8.69
C VAL A 51 -1.23 0.88 -7.91
N SER A 52 -1.16 0.79 -6.58
CA SER A 52 -0.94 1.97 -5.75
C SER A 52 -0.24 1.60 -4.45
N GLY A 53 0.28 2.59 -3.73
CA GLY A 53 0.78 2.35 -2.40
C GLY A 53 1.24 3.59 -1.66
N ILE A 54 1.47 3.40 -0.36
CA ILE A 54 1.94 4.45 0.55
C ILE A 54 3.35 4.17 1.09
N SER A 55 4.16 5.22 1.31
CA SER A 55 5.47 5.08 1.96
C SER A 55 6.38 4.14 1.15
N SER A 56 7.01 3.15 1.78
CA SER A 56 7.71 2.07 1.07
C SER A 56 6.84 1.36 0.03
N GLY A 57 5.53 1.23 0.27
CA GLY A 57 4.58 0.71 -0.71
C GLY A 57 4.37 1.66 -1.89
N GLY A 58 4.51 2.97 -1.70
CA GLY A 58 4.54 3.96 -2.78
C GLY A 58 5.83 3.87 -3.61
N PHE A 59 6.98 3.62 -2.98
CA PHE A 59 8.21 3.26 -3.71
C PHE A 59 8.02 1.97 -4.51
N MET A 60 7.42 0.94 -3.91
CA MET A 60 7.13 -0.32 -4.61
C MET A 60 6.14 -0.12 -5.77
N ALA A 61 5.05 0.63 -5.57
CA ALA A 61 4.09 0.96 -6.62
C ALA A 61 4.78 1.62 -7.82
N HIS A 62 5.68 2.57 -7.57
CA HIS A 62 6.47 3.21 -8.60
C HIS A 62 7.41 2.23 -9.31
N GLN A 63 8.18 1.43 -8.55
CA GLN A 63 9.09 0.43 -9.10
C GLN A 63 8.35 -0.62 -9.95
N PHE A 64 7.22 -1.12 -9.44
CA PHE A 64 6.41 -2.12 -10.10
C PHE A 64 5.77 -1.58 -11.38
N HIS A 65 5.24 -0.36 -11.34
CA HIS A 65 4.70 0.30 -12.52
C HIS A 65 5.75 0.45 -13.62
N VAL A 66 6.95 0.94 -13.29
CA VAL A 66 8.04 1.07 -14.27
C VAL A 66 8.51 -0.29 -14.78
N ALA A 67 8.59 -1.31 -13.92
CA ALA A 67 9.05 -2.64 -14.29
C ALA A 67 8.07 -3.42 -15.19
N HIS A 68 6.76 -3.16 -15.03
CA HIS A 68 5.68 -3.91 -15.69
C HIS A 68 4.67 -3.01 -16.43
N SER A 69 5.09 -1.83 -16.91
CA SER A 69 4.22 -0.83 -17.56
C SER A 69 3.52 -1.32 -18.82
N GLN A 70 3.91 -2.45 -19.42
CA GLN A 70 3.15 -3.06 -20.51
C GLN A 70 1.79 -3.59 -20.05
N HIS A 71 1.67 -3.98 -18.78
CA HIS A 71 0.46 -4.61 -18.23
C HIS A 71 -0.19 -3.79 -17.12
N ILE A 72 0.45 -2.72 -16.66
CA ILE A 72 -0.05 -1.84 -15.61
C ILE A 72 -0.47 -0.51 -16.25
N MET A 73 -1.76 -0.24 -16.28
CA MET A 73 -2.34 0.94 -16.96
C MET A 73 -2.23 2.25 -16.15
N GLY A 74 -1.69 2.19 -14.94
CA GLY A 74 -1.65 3.34 -14.05
C GLY A 74 -1.19 3.04 -12.63
N ALA A 75 -0.79 4.10 -11.94
CA ALA A 75 -0.20 4.03 -10.60
C ALA A 75 -0.64 5.16 -9.66
N GLY A 76 -0.95 4.82 -8.41
CA GLY A 76 -1.13 5.75 -7.30
C GLY A 76 0.08 5.76 -6.35
N ILE A 77 0.76 6.89 -6.16
CA ILE A 77 1.97 6.97 -5.33
C ILE A 77 1.76 7.98 -4.20
N VAL A 78 1.59 7.47 -2.98
CA VAL A 78 1.32 8.27 -1.78
C VAL A 78 2.57 8.31 -0.92
N ALA A 79 3.18 9.49 -0.74
CA ALA A 79 4.39 9.64 0.07
C ALA A 79 5.46 8.57 -0.24
N GLY A 80 5.64 8.25 -1.53
CA GLY A 80 6.64 7.30 -2.03
C GLY A 80 7.94 8.00 -2.42
N GLY A 81 8.53 7.62 -3.56
CA GLY A 81 9.69 8.36 -4.05
C GLY A 81 10.28 7.85 -5.36
N PRO A 82 11.45 8.40 -5.76
CA PRO A 82 12.03 8.18 -7.07
C PRO A 82 12.33 6.70 -7.36
N TYR A 83 12.23 6.32 -8.62
CA TYR A 83 12.72 5.04 -9.10
C TYR A 83 14.22 4.92 -8.78
N TYR A 84 14.61 3.82 -8.13
CA TYR A 84 15.99 3.57 -7.67
C TYR A 84 16.56 4.63 -6.70
N CYS A 85 15.72 5.30 -5.91
CA CYS A 85 16.15 6.41 -5.04
C CYS A 85 17.32 6.07 -4.11
N ALA A 86 17.28 4.89 -3.48
CA ALA A 86 18.26 4.47 -2.49
C ALA A 86 19.56 3.93 -3.10
N ARG A 87 19.61 3.66 -4.41
CA ARG A 87 20.82 3.21 -5.12
C ARG A 87 21.53 2.01 -4.48
N GLY A 88 20.76 1.04 -3.96
CA GLY A 88 21.31 -0.12 -3.26
C GLY A 88 21.85 0.16 -1.83
N SER A 89 21.61 1.35 -1.28
CA SER A 89 22.13 1.81 0.01
C SER A 89 21.03 2.13 1.01
N ILE A 90 21.03 1.41 2.14
CA ILE A 90 20.16 1.74 3.28
C ILE A 90 20.43 3.15 3.80
N LEU A 91 21.67 3.66 3.72
CA LEU A 91 21.98 5.01 4.16
C LEU A 91 21.27 6.05 3.30
N ASP A 92 21.28 5.89 1.97
CA ASP A 92 20.57 6.80 1.06
C ASP A 92 19.05 6.69 1.28
N ALA A 93 18.54 5.49 1.54
CA ALA A 93 17.14 5.31 1.91
C ALA A 93 16.78 6.14 3.15
N LEU A 94 17.56 6.03 4.22
CA LEU A 94 17.27 6.70 5.50
C LEU A 94 17.55 8.21 5.50
N THR A 95 18.31 8.74 4.53
CA THR A 95 18.78 10.14 4.53
C THR A 95 18.37 10.97 3.32
N ARG A 96 18.32 10.40 2.11
CA ARG A 96 18.01 11.12 0.85
C ARG A 96 16.58 10.93 0.39
N CYS A 97 16.03 9.77 0.67
CA CYS A 97 14.71 9.39 0.19
C CYS A 97 13.64 9.45 1.29
N SER A 98 14.09 9.45 2.54
CA SER A 98 13.25 9.62 3.73
C SER A 98 14.05 10.35 4.81
N ARG A 99 13.37 10.69 5.90
CA ARG A 99 13.96 11.29 7.10
C ARG A 99 14.13 10.32 8.25
N PHE A 100 14.10 9.01 8.00
CA PHE A 100 14.16 8.02 9.08
C PHE A 100 15.41 8.18 9.96
N ALA A 101 16.59 8.43 9.39
CA ALA A 101 17.81 8.67 10.18
C ALA A 101 17.68 9.88 11.11
N MET A 102 17.10 10.97 10.60
CA MET A 102 16.85 12.19 11.38
C MET A 102 15.87 11.92 12.53
N LEU A 103 14.77 11.23 12.24
CA LEU A 103 13.72 10.94 13.22
C LEU A 103 14.20 9.97 14.30
N GLU A 104 14.98 8.96 13.95
CA GLU A 104 15.62 8.06 14.91
C GLU A 104 16.62 8.82 15.80
N CYS A 105 17.48 9.66 15.19
CA CYS A 105 18.42 10.51 15.93
C CYS A 105 17.71 11.39 16.97
N LEU A 106 16.59 12.02 16.58
CA LEU A 106 15.77 12.83 17.49
C LEU A 106 15.08 11.98 18.57
N ALA A 107 14.62 10.77 18.23
CA ALA A 107 14.02 9.84 19.20
C ALA A 107 15.02 9.40 20.27
N PHE A 108 16.31 9.33 19.93
CA PHE A 108 17.41 9.11 20.89
C PHE A 108 17.82 10.36 21.67
N LYS A 109 17.07 11.47 21.56
CA LYS A 109 17.30 12.74 22.26
C LYS A 109 18.68 13.35 21.98
N LEU A 110 19.21 13.10 20.78
CA LEU A 110 20.46 13.72 20.31
C LEU A 110 20.24 15.17 19.87
N ASP A 111 21.32 15.90 19.67
CA ASP A 111 21.29 17.32 19.28
C ASP A 111 20.50 17.54 17.96
N PRO A 112 19.46 18.39 17.94
CA PRO A 112 18.64 18.61 16.75
C PRO A 112 19.41 19.15 15.54
N LYS A 113 20.45 19.96 15.75
CA LYS A 113 21.26 20.48 14.64
C LYS A 113 22.08 19.37 14.01
N LEU A 114 22.61 18.45 14.82
CA LEU A 114 23.29 17.25 14.35
C LEU A 114 22.33 16.32 13.60
N CYS A 115 21.17 16.02 14.18
CA CYS A 115 20.16 15.17 13.54
C CYS A 115 19.71 15.75 12.20
N GLY A 116 19.51 17.07 12.11
CA GLY A 116 19.12 17.74 10.88
C GLY A 116 20.13 17.59 9.72
N LYS A 117 21.42 17.31 10.00
CA LYS A 117 22.42 17.04 8.95
C LYS A 117 22.20 15.72 8.22
N THR A 118 21.37 14.83 8.78
CA THR A 118 21.01 13.56 8.15
C THR A 118 19.85 13.69 7.16
N ASP A 119 19.13 14.81 7.14
CA ASP A 119 18.12 15.11 6.11
C ASP A 119 18.80 15.63 4.83
N LEU A 120 19.17 14.68 3.98
CA LEU A 120 19.82 14.90 2.68
C LEU A 120 18.82 14.87 1.51
N ALA A 121 17.52 14.90 1.79
CA ALA A 121 16.50 14.91 0.76
C ALA A 121 16.62 16.16 -0.13
N PRO A 122 16.41 16.06 -1.45
CA PRO A 122 16.46 17.22 -2.34
C PRO A 122 15.38 18.25 -1.98
N LYS A 123 15.79 19.48 -1.64
CA LYS A 123 14.86 20.57 -1.25
C LYS A 123 14.69 21.64 -2.34
N GLY A 124 15.75 21.93 -3.08
CA GLY A 124 15.76 22.99 -4.09
C GLY A 124 15.46 22.48 -5.50
N ARG A 125 14.89 23.35 -6.34
CA ARG A 125 14.49 23.04 -7.73
C ARG A 125 15.60 22.32 -8.52
N ARG A 126 16.82 22.84 -8.49
CA ARG A 126 17.97 22.25 -9.22
C ARG A 126 18.32 20.85 -8.74
N ALA A 127 18.25 20.61 -7.42
CA ALA A 127 18.55 19.29 -6.83
C ALA A 127 17.45 18.28 -7.17
N ILE A 128 16.17 18.71 -7.11
CA ILE A 128 15.02 17.91 -7.51
C ILE A 128 15.12 17.53 -9.00
N GLU A 129 15.41 18.50 -9.87
CA GLU A 129 15.61 18.26 -11.31
C GLU A 129 16.79 17.31 -11.60
N ALA A 130 17.89 17.43 -10.85
CA ALA A 130 19.04 16.53 -10.98
C ALA A 130 18.71 15.10 -10.53
N ALA A 131 18.00 14.95 -9.42
CA ALA A 131 17.57 13.65 -8.93
C ALA A 131 16.54 12.99 -9.86
N ALA A 132 15.63 13.77 -10.47
CA ALA A 132 14.68 13.26 -11.46
C ALA A 132 15.39 12.75 -12.71
N ARG A 133 16.40 13.47 -13.21
CA ARG A 133 17.27 12.98 -14.30
C ARG A 133 17.96 11.68 -13.92
N ALA A 134 18.65 11.64 -12.78
CA ALA A 134 19.35 10.43 -12.35
C ALA A 134 18.42 9.21 -12.18
N SER A 135 17.21 9.43 -11.65
CA SER A 135 16.18 8.39 -11.52
C SER A 135 15.72 7.86 -12.88
N PHE A 136 15.48 8.75 -13.85
CA PHE A 136 15.08 8.35 -15.21
C PHE A 136 16.24 7.75 -16.01
N ASP A 137 17.47 8.20 -15.81
CA ASP A 137 18.67 7.62 -16.44
C ASP A 137 18.87 6.15 -16.03
N GLU A 138 18.63 5.83 -14.76
CA GLU A 138 18.63 4.44 -14.31
C GLU A 138 17.50 3.64 -14.96
N ALA A 139 16.29 4.20 -15.08
CA ALA A 139 15.20 3.52 -15.77
C ALA A 139 15.56 3.22 -17.24
N ARG A 140 16.13 4.20 -17.98
CA ARG A 140 16.61 4.01 -19.36
C ARG A 140 17.68 2.93 -19.47
N LYS A 141 18.59 2.87 -18.50
CA LYS A 141 19.61 1.82 -18.43
C LYS A 141 18.98 0.43 -18.25
N GLN A 142 17.96 0.31 -17.39
CA GLN A 142 17.27 -0.97 -17.18
C GLN A 142 16.38 -1.37 -18.36
N GLU A 143 15.76 -0.41 -19.05
CA GLU A 143 15.02 -0.63 -20.31
C GLU A 143 15.98 -1.19 -21.37
N ALA A 144 17.13 -0.55 -21.57
CA ALA A 144 18.16 -1.02 -22.51
C ALA A 144 18.71 -2.42 -22.16
N ALA A 145 18.70 -2.78 -20.87
CA ALA A 145 19.08 -4.11 -20.40
C ALA A 145 17.94 -5.15 -20.47
N GLY A 146 16.74 -4.77 -20.90
CA GLY A 146 15.56 -5.65 -20.93
C GLY A 146 15.03 -6.04 -19.55
N LYS A 147 15.38 -5.28 -18.50
CA LYS A 147 15.03 -5.58 -17.10
C LYS A 147 13.74 -4.93 -16.63
N ILE A 148 13.19 -4.02 -17.43
CA ILE A 148 11.89 -3.38 -17.25
C ILE A 148 11.18 -3.28 -18.60
N ASP A 149 9.90 -2.91 -18.59
CA ASP A 149 9.16 -2.58 -19.80
C ASP A 149 9.67 -1.31 -20.50
N ARG A 150 9.17 -1.12 -21.72
CA ARG A 150 9.42 0.11 -22.46
C ARG A 150 8.89 1.32 -21.69
N LEU A 151 9.74 2.32 -21.48
CA LEU A 151 9.36 3.58 -20.84
C LEU A 151 8.35 4.36 -21.66
N ALA A 152 8.28 4.10 -22.98
CA ALA A 152 7.25 4.67 -23.85
C ALA A 152 5.81 4.30 -23.43
N ASN A 153 5.62 3.17 -22.72
CA ASN A 153 4.31 2.76 -22.23
C ASN A 153 3.75 3.77 -21.21
N LEU A 154 4.63 4.40 -20.40
CA LEU A 154 4.24 5.35 -19.36
C LEU A 154 3.45 6.54 -19.90
N ARG A 155 3.65 6.91 -21.16
CA ARG A 155 3.02 8.10 -21.78
C ARG A 155 1.50 8.09 -21.67
N ASP A 156 0.91 6.91 -21.77
CA ASP A 156 -0.54 6.71 -21.86
C ASP A 156 -1.17 6.26 -20.54
N ASP A 157 -0.34 5.92 -19.56
CA ASP A 157 -0.78 5.49 -18.24
C ASP A 157 -1.35 6.65 -17.42
N SER A 158 -2.24 6.31 -16.49
CA SER A 158 -2.84 7.26 -15.55
C SER A 158 -2.12 7.26 -14.20
N VAL A 159 -1.64 8.42 -13.75
CA VAL A 159 -0.81 8.55 -12.56
C VAL A 159 -1.46 9.50 -11.54
N TYR A 160 -1.57 9.06 -10.29
CA TYR A 160 -1.98 9.89 -9.17
C TYR A 160 -0.86 9.99 -8.14
N LEU A 161 -0.47 11.20 -7.76
CA LEU A 161 0.57 11.44 -6.76
C LEU A 161 0.00 12.18 -5.56
N PHE A 162 0.44 11.80 -4.35
CA PHE A 162 0.05 12.48 -3.11
C PHE A 162 1.25 12.71 -2.18
N SER A 163 1.32 13.91 -1.61
CA SER A 163 2.23 14.24 -0.51
C SER A 163 1.52 15.16 0.48
N GLY A 164 1.34 14.69 1.73
CA GLY A 164 0.70 15.49 2.77
C GLY A 164 1.59 16.68 3.17
N SER A 165 1.01 17.88 3.30
CA SER A 165 1.75 19.13 3.58
C SER A 165 2.58 19.11 4.87
N TYR A 166 2.27 18.20 5.80
CA TYR A 166 2.95 17.99 7.08
C TYR A 166 3.65 16.63 7.18
N ASP A 167 3.95 15.99 6.04
CA ASP A 167 4.72 14.75 6.01
C ASP A 167 6.20 15.02 6.39
N ASP A 168 6.55 14.57 7.59
CA ASP A 168 7.90 14.67 8.15
C ASP A 168 8.75 13.42 7.92
N ILE A 169 8.19 12.36 7.32
CA ILE A 169 8.89 11.09 7.06
C ILE A 169 9.39 11.06 5.61
N VAL A 170 8.53 11.36 4.65
CA VAL A 170 8.86 11.42 3.22
C VAL A 170 8.68 12.86 2.74
N PRO A 171 9.78 13.60 2.54
CA PRO A 171 9.71 15.02 2.21
C PRO A 171 9.02 15.30 0.88
N HIS A 172 8.31 16.43 0.79
CA HIS A 172 7.72 16.95 -0.46
C HIS A 172 8.67 16.94 -1.66
N GLY A 173 9.92 17.32 -1.43
CA GLY A 173 10.94 17.33 -2.48
C GLY A 173 11.21 15.94 -3.08
N VAL A 174 11.01 14.86 -2.32
CA VAL A 174 11.13 13.47 -2.80
C VAL A 174 9.97 13.14 -3.74
N MET A 175 8.74 13.52 -3.40
CA MET A 175 7.58 13.34 -4.28
C MET A 175 7.61 14.26 -5.51
N ALA A 176 8.17 15.46 -5.40
CA ALA A 176 8.39 16.34 -6.55
C ALA A 176 9.32 15.73 -7.61
N ILE A 177 10.26 14.86 -7.21
CA ILE A 177 11.09 14.10 -8.15
C ILE A 177 10.25 13.07 -8.91
N VAL A 178 9.32 12.39 -8.22
CA VAL A 178 8.39 11.43 -8.85
C VAL A 178 7.50 12.14 -9.85
N PHE A 179 6.94 13.30 -9.48
CA PHE A 179 6.16 14.11 -10.41
C PHE A 179 6.93 14.43 -11.67
N ARG A 180 8.19 14.88 -11.55
CA ARG A 180 9.04 15.17 -12.72
C ARG A 180 9.41 13.94 -13.53
N PHE A 181 9.64 12.80 -12.89
CA PHE A 181 9.91 11.54 -13.57
C PHE A 181 8.79 11.20 -14.56
N TYR A 182 7.54 11.36 -14.15
CA TYR A 182 6.38 11.09 -15.01
C TYR A 182 6.04 12.25 -15.96
N ALA A 183 6.03 13.50 -15.46
CA ALA A 183 5.48 14.63 -16.19
C ALA A 183 6.45 15.29 -17.19
N ASP A 184 7.76 15.27 -16.93
CA ASP A 184 8.70 16.01 -17.78
C ASP A 184 8.74 15.40 -19.21
N PRO A 185 8.70 16.21 -20.29
CA PRO A 185 8.64 15.72 -21.68
C PRO A 185 9.83 14.88 -22.14
N ASP A 186 10.99 15.02 -21.50
CA ASP A 186 12.21 14.25 -21.76
C ASP A 186 12.31 12.96 -20.91
N LYS A 187 11.28 12.66 -20.14
CA LYS A 187 11.21 11.51 -19.21
C LYS A 187 10.01 10.62 -19.53
N GLY A 188 9.11 10.38 -18.57
CA GLY A 188 7.91 9.56 -18.77
C GLY A 188 6.90 10.20 -19.73
N ALA A 189 6.91 11.54 -19.85
CA ALA A 189 6.02 12.31 -20.72
C ALA A 189 4.54 11.88 -20.63
N VAL A 190 4.08 11.51 -19.43
CA VAL A 190 2.67 11.16 -19.17
C VAL A 190 1.79 12.27 -19.71
N ARG A 191 0.79 11.91 -20.52
CA ARG A 191 -0.07 12.89 -21.19
C ARG A 191 -0.67 13.87 -20.18
N GLN A 192 -0.68 15.15 -20.55
CA GLN A 192 -1.38 16.16 -19.77
C GLN A 192 -2.85 15.74 -19.62
N GLY A 193 -3.36 15.74 -18.40
CA GLY A 193 -4.69 15.23 -18.10
C GLY A 193 -4.73 13.75 -17.70
N ASN A 194 -3.62 13.01 -17.77
CA ASN A 194 -3.47 11.66 -17.19
C ASN A 194 -2.67 11.65 -15.87
N ILE A 195 -2.08 12.77 -15.48
CA ILE A 195 -1.35 12.89 -14.20
C ILE A 195 -1.98 13.96 -13.30
N ASP A 196 -2.16 13.62 -12.03
CA ASP A 196 -2.47 14.55 -10.94
C ASP A 196 -1.43 14.47 -9.82
N PHE A 197 -1.17 15.60 -9.17
CA PHE A 197 -0.36 15.65 -7.96
C PHE A 197 -1.01 16.54 -6.92
N ASN A 198 -1.46 15.91 -5.83
CA ASN A 198 -1.94 16.57 -4.64
C ASN A 198 -0.77 16.76 -3.65
N GLY A 199 -0.34 18.01 -3.48
CA GLY A 199 0.80 18.38 -2.65
C GLY A 199 0.45 19.32 -1.52
N THR A 200 -0.82 19.72 -1.40
CA THR A 200 -1.24 20.75 -0.44
C THR A 200 -2.22 20.24 0.61
N PHE A 201 -2.67 18.98 0.53
CA PHE A 201 -3.57 18.42 1.53
C PHE A 201 -2.92 18.43 2.93
N PRO A 202 -3.62 18.96 3.95
CA PRO A 202 -3.14 19.10 5.32
C PRO A 202 -3.08 17.75 6.06
N ALA A 203 -2.11 16.91 5.73
CA ALA A 203 -1.90 15.62 6.39
C ALA A 203 -0.43 15.39 6.73
N ARG A 204 -0.21 14.58 7.77
CA ARG A 204 1.09 13.98 8.05
C ARG A 204 1.33 12.77 7.16
N HIS A 205 2.38 12.00 7.43
CA HIS A 205 2.61 10.71 6.78
C HIS A 205 1.49 9.73 7.14
N THR A 206 0.50 9.56 6.27
CA THR A 206 -0.66 8.70 6.53
C THR A 206 -1.43 8.41 5.25
N MET A 207 -2.15 7.29 5.21
CA MET A 207 -3.16 7.03 4.19
C MET A 207 -4.41 7.81 4.58
N VAL A 208 -4.67 8.88 3.84
CA VAL A 208 -5.81 9.78 4.08
C VAL A 208 -7.12 9.08 3.68
N ARG A 209 -8.14 9.18 4.52
CA ARG A 209 -9.50 8.73 4.22
C ARG A 209 -10.53 9.68 4.83
N ASP A 210 -11.79 9.54 4.43
CA ASP A 210 -12.93 10.20 5.08
C ASP A 210 -13.59 9.27 6.12
N GLY A 211 -14.74 9.67 6.66
CA GLY A 211 -15.47 8.89 7.67
C GLY A 211 -16.21 7.65 7.12
N PHE A 212 -16.26 7.43 5.80
CA PHE A 212 -17.08 6.35 5.23
C PHE A 212 -16.58 4.97 5.66
N GLY A 213 -17.43 4.13 6.25
CA GLY A 213 -17.04 2.78 6.69
C GLY A 213 -15.94 2.75 7.77
N LYS A 214 -15.69 3.87 8.46
CA LYS A 214 -14.70 3.94 9.54
C LYS A 214 -15.04 2.91 10.64
N PRO A 215 -14.10 2.03 11.04
CA PRO A 215 -14.36 1.08 12.11
C PRO A 215 -14.50 1.80 13.46
N GLY A 216 -15.18 1.16 14.41
CA GLY A 216 -15.12 1.59 15.81
C GLY A 216 -13.70 1.45 16.38
N GLY A 217 -13.43 2.16 17.47
CA GLY A 217 -12.13 2.11 18.17
C GLY A 217 -11.09 3.09 17.61
N LYS A 218 -9.81 2.84 17.93
CA LYS A 218 -8.66 3.73 17.61
C LYS A 218 -7.74 3.18 16.53
N VAL A 219 -8.30 2.44 15.57
CA VAL A 219 -7.54 1.86 14.45
C VAL A 219 -7.24 2.90 13.38
N VAL A 220 -8.27 3.66 12.99
CA VAL A 220 -8.12 4.82 12.11
C VAL A 220 -7.95 6.04 13.01
N GLY A 221 -6.86 6.78 12.81
CA GLY A 221 -6.59 7.99 13.58
C GLY A 221 -7.41 9.19 13.10
N ASP A 222 -7.27 10.32 13.79
CA ASP A 222 -8.08 11.53 13.56
C ASP A 222 -7.32 12.61 12.77
N CYS A 223 -6.28 12.23 12.03
CA CYS A 223 -5.53 13.13 11.14
C CYS A 223 -4.94 14.36 11.87
N ALA A 224 -4.29 14.14 13.01
CA ALA A 224 -3.77 15.24 13.83
C ALA A 224 -2.70 16.07 13.10
N VAL A 225 -3.01 17.33 12.80
CA VAL A 225 -2.10 18.31 12.17
C VAL A 225 -1.52 19.31 13.18
N PRO A 226 -0.36 19.93 12.91
CA PRO A 226 0.20 20.98 13.76
C PRO A 226 -0.83 22.06 14.13
N PRO A 227 -0.83 22.56 15.39
CA PRO A 227 0.20 22.36 16.41
C PRO A 227 0.08 21.07 17.24
N ALA A 228 -0.90 20.19 16.95
CA ALA A 228 -1.02 18.92 17.67
C ALA A 228 0.23 18.03 17.45
N PRO A 229 0.71 17.35 18.49
CA PRO A 229 1.85 16.45 18.37
C PRO A 229 1.52 15.26 17.44
N PRO A 230 2.53 14.66 16.78
CA PRO A 230 2.30 13.48 15.97
C PRO A 230 1.83 12.29 16.84
N PRO A 231 0.99 11.39 16.31
CA PRO A 231 0.62 10.15 17.00
C PRO A 231 1.86 9.30 17.35
N ALA A 232 1.80 8.59 18.47
CA ALA A 232 2.89 7.70 18.87
C ALA A 232 3.10 6.59 17.83
N VAL A 233 4.35 6.40 17.39
CA VAL A 233 4.72 5.40 16.37
C VAL A 233 4.25 3.99 16.72
N ALA A 234 4.25 3.63 18.01
CA ALA A 234 3.85 2.31 18.48
C ALA A 234 2.36 2.00 18.26
N THR A 235 1.51 3.03 18.20
CA THR A 235 0.05 2.88 18.05
C THR A 235 -0.45 3.39 16.69
N ASN A 236 0.36 4.16 15.97
CA ASN A 236 -0.04 4.76 14.70
C ASN A 236 -0.20 3.69 13.61
N ALA A 237 -1.42 3.55 13.06
CA ALA A 237 -1.70 2.69 11.91
C ALA A 237 -1.33 3.32 10.57
N TYR A 238 -0.99 4.62 10.56
CA TYR A 238 -0.73 5.43 9.36
C TYR A 238 -1.92 5.38 8.38
N ILE A 239 -3.13 5.36 8.95
CA ILE A 239 -4.40 5.48 8.27
C ILE A 239 -5.20 6.47 9.11
N ASP A 240 -5.59 7.60 8.53
CA ASP A 240 -6.22 8.69 9.27
C ASP A 240 -7.49 9.16 8.55
N ASP A 241 -8.56 9.28 9.33
CA ASP A 241 -9.77 10.01 8.93
C ASP A 241 -9.49 11.51 9.02
N CYS A 242 -9.36 12.13 7.85
CA CYS A 242 -9.06 13.54 7.69
C CYS A 242 -10.29 14.37 7.31
N GLU A 243 -11.51 13.83 7.38
CA GLU A 243 -12.72 14.52 6.90
C GLU A 243 -12.93 15.86 7.63
N ALA A 244 -12.79 15.87 8.95
CA ALA A 244 -12.93 17.08 9.76
C ALA A 244 -11.86 18.12 9.39
N VAL A 245 -10.61 17.68 9.19
CA VAL A 245 -9.50 18.56 8.79
C VAL A 245 -9.75 19.15 7.41
N ALA A 246 -10.19 18.34 6.45
CA ALA A 246 -10.49 18.77 5.10
C ALA A 246 -11.60 19.83 5.09
N ARG A 247 -12.72 19.58 5.81
CA ARG A 247 -13.83 20.52 5.96
C ARG A 247 -13.39 21.83 6.61
N GLN A 248 -12.58 21.76 7.67
CA GLN A 248 -12.07 22.95 8.35
C GLN A 248 -11.18 23.79 7.44
N GLN A 249 -10.24 23.17 6.72
CA GLN A 249 -9.38 23.89 5.78
C GLN A 249 -10.15 24.41 4.56
N ALA A 250 -11.16 23.69 4.08
CA ALA A 250 -12.01 24.15 2.99
C ALA A 250 -12.76 25.43 3.38
N LYS A 251 -13.31 25.49 4.61
CA LYS A 251 -13.92 26.70 5.15
C LYS A 251 -12.90 27.84 5.29
N LYS A 252 -11.71 27.56 5.83
CA LYS A 252 -10.64 28.54 6.02
C LYS A 252 -10.15 29.16 4.71
N ASN A 253 -10.11 28.36 3.64
CA ASN A 253 -9.63 28.79 2.32
C ASN A 253 -10.77 29.23 1.37
N LEU A 254 -12.00 29.35 1.87
CA LEU A 254 -13.16 29.79 1.08
C LEU A 254 -13.41 28.90 -0.15
N CYS A 255 -13.28 27.58 0.01
CA CYS A 255 -13.45 26.61 -1.06
C CYS A 255 -14.92 26.34 -1.45
N ILE A 256 -15.86 26.72 -0.57
CA ILE A 256 -17.30 26.52 -0.79
C ILE A 256 -17.89 27.86 -1.21
N CYS A 257 -18.42 27.91 -2.42
CA CYS A 257 -18.98 29.11 -3.00
C CYS A 257 -20.49 29.15 -2.76
N PRO A 258 -21.06 30.31 -2.34
CA PRO A 258 -22.50 30.47 -2.32
C PRO A 258 -23.07 30.22 -3.73
N ALA A 259 -24.25 29.62 -3.81
CA ALA A 259 -24.97 29.51 -5.07
C ALA A 259 -25.14 30.93 -5.64
N ALA A 260 -24.76 31.14 -6.90
CA ALA A 260 -24.76 32.47 -7.51
C ALA A 260 -26.14 33.14 -7.35
N SER A 261 -26.23 34.17 -6.51
CA SER A 261 -27.44 34.99 -6.42
C SER A 261 -27.46 35.91 -7.63
N ALA A 262 -28.46 35.74 -8.49
CA ALA A 262 -28.81 36.71 -9.51
C ALA A 262 -29.41 37.95 -8.82
N ALA A 263 -28.58 38.83 -8.29
CA ALA A 263 -28.98 40.19 -7.92
C ALA A 263 -27.76 41.10 -7.77
N ASP A 264 -27.76 42.14 -8.61
CA ASP A 264 -27.28 43.49 -8.39
C ASP A 264 -25.79 43.74 -8.14
N GLY A 265 -25.08 44.06 -9.23
CA GLY A 265 -24.10 45.15 -9.27
C GLY A 265 -22.79 45.03 -8.49
N GLU A 266 -22.64 44.05 -7.60
CA GLU A 266 -21.38 43.78 -6.90
C GLU A 266 -20.46 42.91 -7.76
N VAL A 267 -19.18 43.29 -7.83
CA VAL A 267 -18.14 42.49 -8.49
C VAL A 267 -18.09 41.13 -7.79
N ALA A 268 -18.58 40.09 -8.46
CA ALA A 268 -18.55 38.73 -7.94
C ALA A 268 -17.11 38.36 -7.58
N VAL A 269 -16.83 38.20 -6.28
CA VAL A 269 -15.54 37.74 -5.81
C VAL A 269 -15.33 36.33 -6.36
N ALA A 270 -14.27 36.14 -7.15
CA ALA A 270 -13.93 34.83 -7.68
C ALA A 270 -13.81 33.81 -6.54
N CYS A 271 -14.66 32.79 -6.58
CA CYS A 271 -14.71 31.74 -5.58
C CYS A 271 -14.48 30.37 -6.24
N PRO A 272 -13.55 29.56 -5.71
CA PRO A 272 -12.59 29.90 -4.66
C PRO A 272 -11.62 31.00 -5.12
N PRO A 273 -10.95 31.71 -4.19
CA PRO A 273 -9.93 32.69 -4.54
C PRO A 273 -8.88 32.08 -5.49
N PRO A 274 -8.38 32.81 -6.51
CA PRO A 274 -7.44 32.26 -7.49
C PRO A 274 -6.17 31.65 -6.87
N ASP A 275 -5.66 32.24 -5.79
CA ASP A 275 -4.49 31.74 -5.05
C ASP A 275 -4.80 30.51 -4.18
N LYS A 276 -6.08 30.12 -4.06
CA LYS A 276 -6.57 28.97 -3.30
C LYS A 276 -7.09 27.83 -4.17
N LEU A 277 -7.08 27.97 -5.50
CA LEU A 277 -7.57 26.93 -6.41
C LEU A 277 -6.91 25.56 -6.16
N ALA A 278 -5.59 25.52 -5.98
CA ALA A 278 -4.85 24.28 -5.74
C ALA A 278 -5.28 23.60 -4.43
N VAL A 279 -5.28 24.34 -3.30
CA VAL A 279 -5.68 23.77 -2.01
C VAL A 279 -7.16 23.36 -2.00
N CYS A 280 -8.04 24.12 -2.66
CA CYS A 280 -9.45 23.78 -2.75
C CYS A 280 -9.73 22.57 -3.66
N LYS A 281 -8.90 22.33 -4.67
CA LYS A 281 -8.91 21.09 -5.45
C LYS A 281 -8.45 19.94 -4.56
N ASP A 282 -7.25 20.05 -4.00
CA ASP A 282 -6.59 19.00 -3.23
C ASP A 282 -7.42 18.54 -2.02
N LEU A 283 -8.12 19.45 -1.34
CA LEU A 283 -8.97 19.13 -0.19
C LEU A 283 -10.16 18.21 -0.51
N LYS A 284 -10.54 18.08 -1.80
CA LYS A 284 -11.60 17.15 -2.22
C LYS A 284 -11.14 15.70 -2.19
N ASP A 285 -9.83 15.45 -2.28
CA ASP A 285 -9.23 14.11 -2.30
C ASP A 285 -9.07 13.53 -0.88
N VAL A 286 -9.97 13.88 0.04
CA VAL A 286 -9.99 13.31 1.40
C VAL A 286 -10.35 11.81 1.37
N ASP A 287 -11.08 11.36 0.35
CA ASP A 287 -11.14 9.95 -0.03
C ASP A 287 -9.99 9.65 -1.01
N LEU A 288 -8.80 9.42 -0.46
CA LEU A 288 -7.59 9.27 -1.25
C LEU A 288 -7.61 8.01 -2.12
N ALA A 289 -8.18 6.90 -1.61
CA ALA A 289 -8.35 5.68 -2.39
C ALA A 289 -9.28 5.91 -3.59
N GLY A 290 -10.39 6.62 -3.38
CA GLY A 290 -11.28 7.05 -4.46
C GLY A 290 -10.56 7.92 -5.49
N ALA A 291 -9.85 8.96 -5.05
CA ALA A 291 -9.11 9.86 -5.95
C ALA A 291 -8.07 9.11 -6.81
N ILE A 292 -7.35 8.14 -6.22
CA ILE A 292 -6.42 7.27 -6.95
C ILE A 292 -7.16 6.43 -7.99
N LEU A 293 -8.21 5.72 -7.58
CA LEU A 293 -8.93 4.80 -8.46
C LEU A 293 -9.64 5.57 -9.60
N GLU A 294 -10.28 6.71 -9.32
CA GLU A 294 -10.93 7.55 -10.32
C GLU A 294 -9.95 8.14 -11.32
N ARG A 295 -8.75 8.54 -10.87
CA ARG A 295 -7.67 8.98 -11.77
C ARG A 295 -7.24 7.86 -12.70
N ILE A 296 -7.10 6.64 -12.19
CA ILE A 296 -6.60 5.50 -12.97
C ILE A 296 -7.65 4.97 -13.95
N TYR A 297 -8.84 4.65 -13.46
CA TYR A 297 -9.89 3.99 -14.23
C TYR A 297 -10.86 4.97 -14.91
N GLY A 298 -10.89 6.23 -14.48
CA GLY A 298 -11.83 7.24 -14.92
C GLY A 298 -13.12 7.24 -14.10
N ALA A 299 -13.66 8.43 -13.82
CA ALA A 299 -14.89 8.61 -13.04
C ALA A 299 -16.10 7.87 -13.63
N GLN A 300 -16.18 7.74 -14.96
CA GLN A 300 -17.25 6.98 -15.62
C GLN A 300 -17.18 5.48 -15.32
N ALA A 301 -15.98 4.92 -15.17
CA ALA A 301 -15.80 3.51 -14.87
C ALA A 301 -16.08 3.17 -13.38
N LEU A 302 -16.16 4.19 -12.53
CA LEU A 302 -16.40 4.10 -11.08
C LEU A 302 -17.68 4.83 -10.63
N ASP A 303 -18.65 4.98 -11.52
CA ASP A 303 -19.86 5.79 -11.33
C ASP A 303 -20.83 5.28 -10.24
N LYS A 304 -20.62 4.07 -9.71
CA LYS A 304 -21.46 3.46 -8.67
C LYS A 304 -21.10 3.90 -7.26
N GLY A 305 -20.05 4.71 -7.10
CA GLY A 305 -19.61 5.24 -5.81
C GLY A 305 -19.05 4.14 -4.89
N ARG A 306 -19.51 4.10 -3.63
CA ARG A 306 -18.98 3.23 -2.57
C ARG A 306 -20.07 2.38 -1.92
N LEU A 307 -19.74 1.13 -1.59
CA LEU A 307 -20.59 0.23 -0.80
C LEU A 307 -19.90 -0.18 0.51
N GLN A 308 -20.69 -0.43 1.56
CA GLN A 308 -20.16 -0.91 2.84
C GLN A 308 -19.57 -2.33 2.70
N VAL A 309 -18.43 -2.56 3.33
CA VAL A 309 -17.69 -3.83 3.31
C VAL A 309 -17.60 -4.37 4.73
N GLN A 310 -17.96 -5.63 4.91
CA GLN A 310 -17.75 -6.35 6.17
C GLN A 310 -16.33 -6.90 6.22
N GLU A 311 -15.70 -6.89 7.40
CA GLU A 311 -14.31 -7.33 7.55
C GLU A 311 -14.06 -8.79 7.11
N ASN A 312 -15.08 -9.65 7.19
CA ASN A 312 -15.00 -11.06 6.78
C ASN A 312 -15.06 -11.26 5.26
N GLU A 313 -15.33 -10.22 4.46
CA GLU A 313 -15.31 -10.29 2.99
C GLU A 313 -13.86 -10.26 2.44
N LEU A 314 -12.90 -9.80 3.25
CA LEU A 314 -11.48 -9.83 2.92
C LEU A 314 -10.91 -11.24 3.20
N GLN A 315 -10.28 -11.85 2.20
CA GLN A 315 -9.76 -13.20 2.30
C GLN A 315 -8.24 -13.20 2.45
N ALA A 316 -7.71 -14.09 3.29
CA ALA A 316 -6.28 -14.37 3.37
C ALA A 316 -5.88 -15.47 2.37
N PHE A 317 -4.64 -15.44 1.90
CA PHE A 317 -4.02 -16.51 1.12
C PHE A 317 -2.55 -16.71 1.52
N ASP A 318 -2.00 -17.89 1.30
CA ASP A 318 -0.61 -18.23 1.64
C ASP A 318 0.39 -17.79 0.54
N GLN A 319 1.12 -16.70 0.79
CA GLN A 319 2.13 -16.17 -0.15
C GLN A 319 3.31 -17.13 -0.35
N ARG A 320 3.55 -18.10 0.55
CA ARG A 320 4.63 -19.09 0.36
C ARG A 320 4.38 -19.96 -0.86
N GLN A 321 3.12 -20.25 -1.16
CA GLN A 321 2.76 -21.03 -2.35
C GLN A 321 3.08 -20.29 -3.65
N VAL A 322 2.99 -18.96 -3.64
CA VAL A 322 3.39 -18.11 -4.76
C VAL A 322 4.90 -18.23 -5.00
N PHE A 323 5.71 -18.14 -3.94
CA PHE A 323 7.16 -18.32 -4.04
C PHE A 323 7.54 -19.71 -4.56
N GLY A 324 6.78 -20.75 -4.19
CA GLY A 324 6.96 -22.10 -4.71
C GLY A 324 6.76 -22.24 -6.22
N LYS A 325 6.21 -21.23 -6.92
CA LYS A 325 6.07 -21.24 -8.38
C LYS A 325 7.35 -20.85 -9.13
N PHE A 326 8.27 -20.16 -8.47
CA PHE A 326 9.47 -19.63 -9.13
C PHE A 326 10.75 -19.80 -8.31
N SER A 327 10.70 -20.41 -7.12
CA SER A 327 11.87 -20.67 -6.27
C SER A 327 11.85 -22.07 -5.71
N ASP A 328 12.98 -22.77 -5.83
CA ASP A 328 13.19 -24.12 -5.25
C ASP A 328 13.32 -24.09 -3.72
N LEU A 329 13.56 -22.91 -3.13
CA LEU A 329 13.71 -22.71 -1.69
C LEU A 329 12.66 -21.71 -1.16
N PRO A 330 11.36 -21.97 -1.31
CA PRO A 330 10.31 -20.96 -1.19
C PRO A 330 10.24 -20.34 0.21
N TYR A 331 10.54 -21.11 1.27
CA TYR A 331 10.53 -20.61 2.63
C TYR A 331 11.65 -19.60 2.89
N SER A 332 12.89 -19.90 2.48
CA SER A 332 14.01 -18.99 2.67
C SER A 332 13.97 -17.81 1.71
N ALA A 333 13.50 -18.02 0.47
CA ALA A 333 13.30 -16.94 -0.49
C ALA A 333 12.27 -15.91 0.00
N LEU A 334 11.11 -16.38 0.49
CA LEU A 334 10.09 -15.54 1.10
C LEU A 334 10.64 -14.74 2.29
N GLN A 335 11.35 -15.41 3.19
CA GLN A 335 11.95 -14.74 4.35
C GLN A 335 13.01 -13.72 3.95
N ASN A 336 13.91 -14.07 3.03
CA ASN A 336 14.96 -13.17 2.55
C ASN A 336 14.39 -11.95 1.84
N ALA A 337 13.20 -12.08 1.23
CA ALA A 337 12.42 -10.97 0.69
C ALA A 337 11.54 -10.24 1.74
N SER A 338 11.57 -10.65 3.02
CA SER A 338 10.62 -10.27 4.09
C SER A 338 9.14 -10.36 3.73
N MET A 339 8.76 -11.11 2.71
CA MET A 339 7.34 -11.31 2.42
C MET A 339 6.68 -12.02 3.61
N ALA A 340 5.52 -11.56 4.04
CA ALA A 340 4.76 -12.22 5.10
C ALA A 340 4.26 -13.59 4.63
N ARG A 341 3.87 -14.47 5.56
CA ARG A 341 3.27 -15.76 5.18
C ARG A 341 1.92 -15.57 4.49
N GLU A 342 1.10 -14.66 4.99
CA GLU A 342 -0.25 -14.39 4.48
C GLU A 342 -0.27 -13.10 3.68
N GLY A 343 -1.00 -13.10 2.56
CA GLY A 343 -1.44 -11.92 1.83
C GLY A 343 -2.96 -11.82 1.89
N TYR A 344 -3.54 -10.71 1.43
CA TYR A 344 -4.99 -10.54 1.42
C TYR A 344 -5.53 -10.18 0.05
N ILE A 345 -6.77 -10.57 -0.23
CA ILE A 345 -7.48 -10.24 -1.47
C ILE A 345 -8.96 -9.98 -1.20
N PHE A 346 -9.45 -8.88 -1.74
CA PHE A 346 -10.86 -8.53 -1.77
C PHE A 346 -11.43 -8.80 -3.16
N ILE A 347 -12.44 -9.68 -3.24
CA ILE A 347 -13.08 -10.08 -4.49
C ILE A 347 -14.58 -9.79 -4.37
N PRO A 348 -15.10 -8.75 -5.07
CA PRO A 348 -16.53 -8.45 -5.09
C PRO A 348 -17.35 -9.65 -5.56
N GLU A 349 -18.55 -9.84 -5.01
CA GLU A 349 -19.47 -10.93 -5.37
C GLU A 349 -19.67 -11.09 -6.88
N PRO A 350 -19.93 -10.02 -7.68
CA PRO A 350 -20.07 -10.18 -9.12
C PRO A 350 -18.82 -10.76 -9.82
N CYS A 351 -17.63 -10.49 -9.30
CA CYS A 351 -16.38 -11.03 -9.84
C CYS A 351 -16.22 -12.53 -9.53
N ARG A 352 -16.75 -12.99 -8.38
CA ARG A 352 -16.80 -14.43 -8.03
C ARG A 352 -17.76 -15.20 -8.91
N ASP A 353 -18.85 -14.56 -9.33
CA ASP A 353 -19.83 -15.13 -10.27
C ASP A 353 -19.32 -15.18 -11.73
N GLY A 354 -18.04 -14.86 -11.95
CA GLY A 354 -17.40 -14.98 -13.26
C GLY A 354 -17.61 -13.76 -14.17
N ARG A 355 -18.08 -12.62 -13.64
CA ARG A 355 -18.00 -11.34 -14.36
C ARG A 355 -16.53 -10.96 -14.55
N GLN A 356 -16.22 -10.39 -15.71
CA GLN A 356 -14.91 -9.80 -15.93
C GLN A 356 -14.76 -8.54 -15.06
N CYS A 357 -13.67 -8.48 -14.28
CA CYS A 357 -13.41 -7.43 -13.32
C CYS A 357 -12.01 -6.82 -13.48
N LYS A 358 -11.87 -5.58 -13.02
CA LYS A 358 -10.58 -4.87 -12.96
C LYS A 358 -9.73 -5.43 -11.83
N LEU A 359 -8.43 -5.20 -11.84
CA LEU A 359 -7.52 -5.64 -10.77
C LEU A 359 -6.65 -4.46 -10.28
N HIS A 360 -6.71 -4.18 -8.98
CA HIS A 360 -5.86 -3.19 -8.34
C HIS A 360 -4.96 -3.85 -7.29
N ILE A 361 -3.68 -3.48 -7.27
CA ILE A 361 -2.72 -3.96 -6.26
C ILE A 361 -2.40 -2.80 -5.34
N ALA A 362 -2.69 -2.94 -4.05
CA ALA A 362 -2.49 -1.90 -3.05
C ALA A 362 -1.37 -2.28 -2.07
N PHE A 363 -0.25 -1.55 -2.13
CA PHE A 363 0.94 -1.77 -1.31
C PHE A 363 0.91 -0.92 -0.03
N HIS A 364 0.89 -1.60 1.11
CA HIS A 364 0.98 -0.95 2.42
C HIS A 364 2.34 -0.28 2.67
N GLY A 365 2.41 0.65 3.62
CA GLY A 365 3.65 1.29 4.05
C GLY A 365 4.44 0.50 5.11
N CYS A 366 5.58 1.05 5.52
CA CYS A 366 6.31 0.55 6.68
C CYS A 366 5.40 0.55 7.92
N LYS A 367 5.47 -0.49 8.75
CA LYS A 367 4.62 -0.70 9.94
C LYS A 367 3.12 -0.91 9.66
N GLN A 368 2.73 -1.14 8.40
CA GLN A 368 1.34 -1.35 7.97
C GLN A 368 1.10 -2.73 7.34
N GLY A 369 1.99 -3.70 7.58
CA GLY A 369 1.82 -5.05 7.05
C GLY A 369 2.29 -6.16 7.98
N GLY A 370 1.89 -7.38 7.66
CA GLY A 370 2.27 -8.58 8.40
C GLY A 370 2.03 -8.44 9.90
N ASN A 371 3.06 -8.71 10.71
CA ASN A 371 2.96 -8.65 12.17
C ASN A 371 3.02 -7.23 12.77
N THR A 372 3.23 -6.19 11.96
CA THR A 372 3.31 -4.80 12.43
C THR A 372 1.97 -4.09 12.41
N ASP A 373 0.99 -4.67 11.72
CA ASP A 373 -0.34 -4.11 11.52
C ASP A 373 -1.37 -4.69 12.51
N TYR A 374 -0.94 -5.12 13.69
CA TYR A 374 -1.82 -5.65 14.74
C TYR A 374 -2.15 -4.56 15.78
N ARG A 375 -3.41 -4.48 16.21
CA ARG A 375 -3.84 -3.61 17.33
C ARG A 375 -4.70 -4.41 18.30
N PRO A 376 -4.61 -4.18 19.62
CA PRO A 376 -5.49 -4.83 20.58
C PRO A 376 -6.97 -4.67 20.19
N GLY A 377 -7.72 -5.76 20.13
CA GLY A 377 -9.14 -5.76 19.76
C GLY A 377 -9.42 -5.84 18.25
N HIS A 378 -8.40 -5.86 17.39
CA HIS A 378 -8.57 -5.99 15.94
C HIS A 378 -7.66 -7.09 15.39
N ALA A 379 -8.22 -7.94 14.52
CA ALA A 379 -7.39 -8.83 13.70
C ALA A 379 -6.56 -7.95 12.75
N GLY A 380 -5.23 -8.10 12.79
CA GLY A 380 -4.31 -7.29 11.97
C GLY A 380 -4.52 -7.50 10.48
N ASN A 381 -3.97 -6.61 9.64
CA ASN A 381 -4.34 -6.29 8.23
C ASN A 381 -5.22 -5.03 8.05
N LEU A 382 -5.07 -4.08 8.97
CA LEU A 382 -5.79 -2.81 9.01
C LEU A 382 -5.63 -2.02 7.71
N PHE A 383 -4.47 -2.03 7.05
CA PHE A 383 -4.33 -1.38 5.75
C PHE A 383 -5.26 -2.00 4.70
N ALA A 384 -5.25 -3.34 4.59
CA ALA A 384 -6.09 -4.06 3.64
C ALA A 384 -7.59 -3.88 3.93
N LYS A 385 -7.97 -3.65 5.19
CA LYS A 385 -9.36 -3.39 5.59
C LYS A 385 -9.79 -1.94 5.41
N PHE A 386 -8.95 -0.99 5.79
CA PHE A 386 -9.38 0.38 6.10
C PHE A 386 -8.69 1.47 5.27
N ALA A 387 -7.83 1.13 4.32
CA ALA A 387 -7.25 2.12 3.40
C ALA A 387 -8.27 2.75 2.43
N GLY A 388 -9.50 2.25 2.36
CA GLY A 388 -10.63 2.83 1.60
C GLY A 388 -10.85 2.25 0.20
N TYR A 389 -10.03 1.29 -0.24
CA TYR A 389 -10.14 0.70 -1.59
C TYR A 389 -11.33 -0.27 -1.71
N ASN A 390 -11.65 -1.03 -0.67
CA ASN A 390 -12.62 -2.13 -0.77
C ASN A 390 -14.04 -1.62 -1.06
N GLU A 391 -14.39 -0.46 -0.53
CA GLU A 391 -15.71 0.15 -0.65
C GLU A 391 -15.99 0.58 -2.09
N TRP A 392 -14.98 1.15 -2.76
CA TRP A 392 -15.00 1.43 -4.20
C TRP A 392 -15.00 0.15 -5.02
N ALA A 393 -14.15 -0.81 -4.63
CA ALA A 393 -14.01 -2.08 -5.32
C ALA A 393 -15.31 -2.88 -5.35
N LYS A 394 -16.04 -2.93 -4.23
CA LYS A 394 -17.32 -3.61 -4.08
C LYS A 394 -18.38 -3.04 -5.02
N ALA A 395 -18.46 -1.72 -5.10
CA ALA A 395 -19.42 -1.03 -5.96
C ALA A 395 -19.11 -1.20 -7.45
N ASN A 396 -17.83 -1.22 -7.82
CA ASN A 396 -17.40 -1.00 -9.21
C ASN A 396 -16.75 -2.22 -9.90
N GLY A 397 -16.75 -3.39 -9.25
CA GLY A 397 -16.18 -4.61 -9.83
C GLY A 397 -14.67 -4.52 -10.02
N VAL A 398 -13.97 -4.10 -8.96
CA VAL A 398 -12.50 -4.10 -8.89
C VAL A 398 -12.09 -5.16 -7.88
N ILE A 399 -11.19 -6.06 -8.25
CA ILE A 399 -10.53 -6.96 -7.32
C ILE A 399 -9.36 -6.19 -6.71
N VAL A 400 -9.18 -6.26 -5.39
CA VAL A 400 -8.04 -5.61 -4.74
C VAL A 400 -7.14 -6.65 -4.10
N LEU A 401 -5.90 -6.72 -4.56
CA LEU A 401 -4.86 -7.58 -4.00
C LEU A 401 -3.97 -6.76 -3.06
N TYR A 402 -3.71 -7.30 -1.88
CA TYR A 402 -2.87 -6.70 -0.84
C TYR A 402 -1.73 -7.65 -0.47
N PRO A 403 -0.65 -7.67 -1.28
CA PRO A 403 0.58 -8.35 -0.92
C PRO A 403 1.11 -7.81 0.42
N GLN A 404 1.79 -8.66 1.20
CA GLN A 404 2.21 -8.31 2.56
C GLN A 404 3.71 -8.51 2.80
N ILE A 405 4.31 -7.56 3.52
CA ILE A 405 5.65 -7.62 4.07
C ILE A 405 5.59 -7.77 5.59
N GLN A 406 6.52 -8.54 6.15
CA GLN A 406 6.70 -8.74 7.58
C GLN A 406 8.02 -8.13 8.08
N ALA A 407 8.00 -7.58 9.30
CA ALA A 407 9.22 -7.08 9.92
C ALA A 407 10.22 -8.21 10.23
N ARG A 408 11.50 -7.93 9.99
CA ARG A 408 12.62 -8.84 10.29
C ARG A 408 13.71 -8.13 11.06
N SER A 409 14.11 -8.73 12.18
CA SER A 409 15.22 -8.24 13.02
C SER A 409 16.53 -9.01 12.80
N LEU A 410 16.47 -10.16 12.12
CA LEU A 410 17.62 -10.97 11.74
C LEU A 410 17.85 -10.88 10.23
N GLY A 411 19.12 -10.94 9.83
CA GLY A 411 19.56 -10.67 8.46
C GLY A 411 18.82 -11.48 7.37
N PRO A 412 18.52 -10.86 6.21
CA PRO A 412 18.49 -9.41 5.95
C PRO A 412 17.53 -8.61 6.84
N VAL A 413 17.98 -7.46 7.36
CA VAL A 413 17.27 -6.67 8.39
C VAL A 413 16.26 -5.71 7.78
N ASN A 414 15.01 -5.77 8.26
CA ASN A 414 13.92 -4.87 7.91
C ASN A 414 12.95 -4.73 9.11
N PRO A 415 13.32 -3.98 10.17
CA PRO A 415 12.62 -3.98 11.46
C PRO A 415 11.26 -3.25 11.39
N ARG A 416 11.02 -2.54 10.29
CA ARG A 416 9.78 -1.81 10.01
C ARG A 416 8.84 -2.57 9.08
N GLY A 417 9.26 -3.69 8.47
CA GLY A 417 8.42 -4.41 7.51
C GLY A 417 8.09 -3.56 6.27
N CYS A 418 9.06 -2.80 5.78
CA CYS A 418 8.93 -2.00 4.57
C CYS A 418 9.12 -2.85 3.30
N TRP A 419 8.49 -2.49 2.19
CA TRP A 419 8.85 -3.03 0.87
C TRP A 419 10.33 -2.79 0.57
N ASP A 420 10.92 -3.55 -0.36
CA ASP A 420 12.30 -3.34 -0.77
C ASP A 420 12.40 -2.13 -1.70
N TRP A 421 12.92 -1.05 -1.13
CA TRP A 421 13.20 0.18 -1.82
C TRP A 421 14.67 0.63 -1.62
N TRP A 422 15.50 -0.22 -0.99
CA TRP A 422 16.92 0.07 -0.72
C TRP A 422 17.93 -1.00 -1.14
N GLY A 423 17.50 -2.20 -1.50
CA GLY A 423 18.26 -3.13 -2.34
C GLY A 423 19.52 -3.76 -1.73
N GLN A 424 20.36 -4.26 -2.65
CA GLN A 424 21.62 -5.03 -2.56
C GLN A 424 21.88 -5.86 -1.30
N ASN A 425 21.98 -5.23 -0.14
CA ASN A 425 22.18 -5.92 1.15
C ASN A 425 20.86 -6.39 1.80
N TYR A 426 19.73 -6.12 1.14
CA TYR A 426 18.41 -6.53 1.59
C TYR A 426 17.85 -7.70 0.76
N THR A 427 17.33 -7.48 -0.45
CA THR A 427 16.87 -8.61 -1.30
C THR A 427 17.80 -8.89 -2.47
N HIS A 428 18.14 -7.88 -3.28
CA HIS A 428 19.00 -8.01 -4.47
C HIS A 428 19.41 -6.63 -5.03
N ALA A 429 20.45 -6.58 -5.88
CA ALA A 429 20.87 -5.34 -6.56
C ALA A 429 19.84 -4.84 -7.60
N GLY A 430 19.06 -5.75 -8.20
CA GLY A 430 17.98 -5.45 -9.15
C GLY A 430 16.59 -5.34 -8.52
N TYR A 431 16.50 -4.94 -7.24
CA TYR A 431 15.24 -4.86 -6.47
C TYR A 431 14.14 -4.00 -7.11
N HIS A 432 14.53 -3.03 -7.94
CA HIS A 432 13.68 -2.09 -8.68
C HIS A 432 13.28 -2.58 -10.08
N THR A 433 13.67 -3.79 -10.45
CA THR A 433 13.45 -4.39 -11.78
C THR A 433 12.62 -5.67 -11.70
N ARG A 434 12.32 -6.30 -12.83
CA ARG A 434 11.67 -7.63 -12.88
C ARG A 434 12.47 -8.74 -12.18
N ASP A 435 13.77 -8.53 -11.95
CA ASP A 435 14.61 -9.46 -11.19
C ASP A 435 14.40 -9.35 -9.67
N GLY A 436 13.72 -8.31 -9.19
CA GLY A 436 13.50 -8.07 -7.76
C GLY A 436 12.56 -9.12 -7.16
N LYS A 437 12.96 -9.75 -6.04
CA LYS A 437 12.20 -10.87 -5.43
C LYS A 437 10.75 -10.52 -5.09
N GLN A 438 10.55 -9.33 -4.53
CA GLN A 438 9.21 -8.84 -4.19
C GLN A 438 8.40 -8.48 -5.45
N ILE A 439 9.05 -7.92 -6.49
CA ILE A 439 8.41 -7.64 -7.78
C ILE A 439 7.98 -8.95 -8.46
N LYS A 440 8.85 -9.97 -8.53
CA LYS A 440 8.52 -11.32 -9.01
C LYS A 440 7.35 -11.93 -8.27
N ALA A 441 7.35 -11.85 -6.93
CA ALA A 441 6.26 -12.39 -6.13
C ALA A 441 4.91 -11.74 -6.47
N VAL A 442 4.88 -10.42 -6.60
CA VAL A 442 3.65 -9.69 -6.93
C VAL A 442 3.22 -9.95 -8.39
N ALA A 443 4.14 -9.96 -9.33
CA ALA A 443 3.87 -10.33 -10.72
C ALA A 443 3.28 -11.74 -10.82
N GLN A 444 3.81 -12.69 -10.05
CA GLN A 444 3.27 -14.03 -9.98
C GLN A 444 1.88 -14.07 -9.33
N MET A 445 1.61 -13.27 -8.28
CA MET A 445 0.26 -13.15 -7.73
C MET A 445 -0.74 -12.65 -8.77
N ILE A 446 -0.34 -11.67 -9.59
CA ILE A 446 -1.18 -11.15 -10.68
C ILE A 446 -1.46 -12.22 -11.72
N ASN A 447 -0.44 -12.96 -12.15
CA ASN A 447 -0.60 -14.10 -13.07
C ASN A 447 -1.60 -15.13 -12.52
N LEU A 448 -1.51 -15.47 -11.23
CA LEU A 448 -2.41 -16.43 -10.59
C LEU A 448 -3.85 -15.92 -10.52
N VAL A 449 -4.08 -14.67 -10.12
CA VAL A 449 -5.42 -14.06 -10.06
C VAL A 449 -6.03 -13.90 -11.45
N ALA A 450 -5.21 -13.70 -12.48
CA ALA A 450 -5.64 -13.66 -13.88
C ALA A 450 -5.81 -15.06 -14.52
N GLY A 451 -6.08 -16.09 -13.73
CA GLY A 451 -6.33 -17.45 -14.22
C GLY A 451 -5.08 -18.24 -14.58
N GLY A 452 -3.93 -17.91 -13.99
CA GLY A 452 -2.65 -18.57 -14.24
C GLY A 452 -2.00 -18.21 -15.58
N GLN A 453 -2.49 -17.18 -16.27
CA GLN A 453 -1.88 -16.68 -17.49
C GLN A 453 -0.50 -16.09 -17.19
N ALA A 454 0.50 -16.40 -18.02
CA ALA A 454 1.82 -15.79 -17.93
C ALA A 454 1.81 -14.37 -18.53
N LEU A 455 1.02 -13.46 -17.93
CA LEU A 455 0.91 -12.06 -18.36
C LEU A 455 2.21 -11.31 -18.09
N MET A 456 2.77 -11.50 -16.90
CA MET A 456 4.01 -10.88 -16.49
C MET A 456 5.11 -11.95 -16.43
N GLU A 457 6.25 -11.66 -17.04
CA GLU A 457 7.40 -12.55 -16.99
C GLU A 457 7.91 -12.67 -15.55
N VAL A 458 8.02 -13.92 -15.07
CA VAL A 458 8.60 -14.25 -13.76
C VAL A 458 9.67 -15.32 -13.98
N ALA A 459 10.91 -14.86 -14.12
CA ALA A 459 12.04 -15.78 -14.26
C ALA A 459 12.24 -16.60 -12.98
N PRO A 460 12.55 -17.91 -13.07
CA PRO A 460 12.92 -18.71 -11.91
C PRO A 460 14.10 -18.11 -11.12
N GLU A 461 14.17 -18.44 -9.83
CA GLU A 461 15.26 -18.07 -8.91
C GLU A 461 16.26 -19.20 -8.68
#